data_AF-A0A960KHX7-F1
#
_entry.id   AF-A0A960KHX7-F1
#
_cell.length_a   1.000
_cell.length_b   1.000
_cell.length_c   1.000
_cell.angle_alpha   90.00
_cell.angle_beta   90.00
_cell.angle_gamma   90.00
#
_symmetry.space_group_name_H-M   'P 1'
#
loop_
_entity.id
_entity.type
_entity.pdbx_description
1 polymer ?
#
loop_
_entity_poly.entity_id
_entity_poly.type
_entity_poly.pdbx_seq_one_letter_code
_entity_poly.pdbx_strand_id
1 'polypeptide(L)'
;MNASITKLTKNLRYASFRPLIGLTTTIESLRSMPHDVTPHLEKRIRSSLTFDGPTLPECEMTLIKYGILDLRFKIDQETLDRTDEVTIDTLSSLGFSREDLDDELRSLRSEIKKGKAYLRLFLRDASGSLPQTSFEIPETYFPHEFVIEDACLTNAPSVWVFKHFYL
;
A
#
# COMPACT_ATOMS: atom_id res chain seq x y z
N MET A 1 11.62 -3.86 -27.32
CA MET A 1 11.05 -3.39 -26.05
C MET A 1 9.97 -2.35 -26.36
N ASN A 2 8.73 -2.55 -25.92
CA ASN A 2 7.61 -1.67 -26.24
C ASN A 2 7.90 -0.26 -25.69
N ALA A 3 7.87 0.78 -26.54
CA ALA A 3 8.14 2.17 -26.17
C ALA A 3 7.27 2.64 -24.99
N SER A 4 6.08 2.04 -24.86
CA SER A 4 5.15 2.29 -23.77
C SER A 4 5.67 1.87 -22.39
N ILE A 5 6.34 0.72 -22.30
CA ILE A 5 6.90 0.16 -21.06
C ILE A 5 8.13 0.97 -20.67
N THR A 6 9.01 1.28 -21.63
CA THR A 6 10.20 2.11 -21.41
C THR A 6 9.85 3.49 -20.87
N LYS A 7 8.74 4.07 -21.32
CA LYS A 7 8.26 5.36 -20.80
C LYS A 7 7.69 5.23 -19.38
N LEU A 8 7.03 4.12 -19.07
CA LEU A 8 6.54 3.86 -17.72
C LEU A 8 7.72 3.73 -16.74
N THR A 9 8.66 2.84 -17.01
CA THR A 9 9.81 2.55 -16.12
C THR A 9 10.61 3.80 -15.77
N LYS A 10 10.77 4.72 -16.73
CA LYS A 10 11.44 6.01 -16.50
C LYS A 10 10.74 6.94 -15.51
N ASN A 11 9.41 6.86 -15.39
CA ASN A 11 8.63 7.84 -14.61
C ASN A 11 7.96 7.23 -13.38
N LEU A 12 7.75 5.92 -13.35
CA LEU A 12 7.28 5.22 -12.17
C LEU A 12 8.38 5.24 -11.10
N ARG A 13 7.98 5.45 -9.86
CA ARG A 13 8.84 5.34 -8.68
C ARG A 13 8.21 4.33 -7.74
N TYR A 14 9.01 3.37 -7.30
CA TYR A 14 8.60 2.37 -6.33
C TYR A 14 9.80 1.95 -5.50
N ALA A 15 9.69 2.14 -4.18
CA ALA A 15 10.71 1.72 -3.23
C ALA A 15 10.07 0.98 -2.06
N SER A 16 10.51 -0.26 -1.82
CA SER A 16 10.10 -0.98 -0.60
C SER A 16 10.64 -0.25 0.62
N PHE A 17 9.78 0.05 1.58
CA PHE A 17 10.12 0.80 2.78
C PHE A 17 10.33 -0.15 3.97
N ARG A 18 11.41 -0.91 3.87
CA ARG A 18 11.81 -1.95 4.84
C ARG A 18 11.83 -1.51 6.32
N PRO A 19 12.15 -0.26 6.70
CA PRO A 19 12.17 0.13 8.12
C PRO A 19 10.82 0.00 8.86
N LEU A 20 9.71 -0.17 8.13
CA LEU A 20 8.39 -0.41 8.71
C LEU A 20 8.01 -1.89 8.77
N ILE A 21 8.59 -2.73 7.93
CA ILE A 21 8.20 -4.13 7.80
C ILE A 21 8.57 -4.88 9.08
N GLY A 22 7.61 -5.66 9.61
CA GLY A 22 7.72 -6.42 10.85
C GLY A 22 7.38 -5.62 12.12
N LEU A 23 7.08 -4.32 12.01
CA LEU A 23 6.59 -3.57 13.16
C LEU A 23 5.15 -3.98 13.49
N THR A 24 4.87 -4.11 14.78
CA THR A 24 3.52 -4.31 15.28
C THR A 24 2.91 -3.01 15.78
N THR A 25 1.59 -2.94 15.70
CA THR A 25 0.78 -1.83 16.20
C THR A 25 -0.57 -2.38 16.66
N THR A 26 -1.08 -1.84 17.76
CA THR A 26 -2.45 -2.10 18.19
C THR A 26 -3.36 -1.12 17.47
N ILE A 27 -4.41 -1.62 16.83
CA ILE A 27 -5.47 -0.82 16.23
C ILE A 27 -6.66 -0.84 17.18
N GLU A 28 -7.08 0.33 17.65
CA GLU A 28 -8.16 0.48 18.62
C GLU A 28 -9.54 0.36 17.96
N SER A 29 -9.63 0.77 16.69
CA SER A 29 -10.82 0.63 15.84
C SER A 29 -10.47 0.95 14.39
N LEU A 30 -11.33 0.58 13.43
CA LEU A 30 -11.17 1.02 12.04
C LEU A 30 -11.23 2.55 11.87
N ARG A 31 -11.89 3.27 12.79
CA ARG A 31 -11.98 4.75 12.73
C ARG A 31 -10.71 5.42 13.20
N SER A 32 -10.05 4.87 14.22
CA SER A 32 -8.80 5.39 14.76
C SER A 32 -7.57 4.87 14.02
N MET A 33 -7.69 3.82 13.21
CA MET A 33 -6.58 3.14 12.54
C MET A 33 -5.53 4.07 11.91
N PRO A 34 -5.87 5.19 11.24
CA PRO A 34 -4.85 6.07 10.69
C PRO A 34 -4.02 6.74 11.79
N HIS A 35 -4.66 7.14 12.89
CA HIS A 35 -4.00 7.73 14.05
C HIS A 35 -3.18 6.71 14.84
N ASP A 36 -3.64 5.46 14.90
CA ASP A 36 -2.94 4.39 15.61
C ASP A 36 -1.60 4.06 14.93
N VAL A 37 -1.56 4.05 13.59
CA VAL A 37 -0.32 3.75 12.84
C VAL A 37 0.63 4.95 12.72
N THR A 38 0.11 6.18 12.65
CA THR A 38 0.88 7.40 12.32
C THR A 38 2.14 7.59 13.19
N PRO A 39 2.11 7.40 14.52
CA PRO A 39 3.30 7.54 15.37
C PRO A 39 4.47 6.62 14.98
N HIS A 40 4.21 5.47 14.37
CA HIS A 40 5.24 4.56 13.87
C HIS A 40 5.88 5.08 12.57
N LEU A 41 5.08 5.78 11.76
CA LEU A 41 5.45 6.34 10.47
C LEU A 41 6.27 7.63 10.63
N GLU A 42 5.80 8.58 11.43
CA GLU A 42 6.44 9.89 11.64
C GLU A 42 7.87 9.77 12.21
N LYS A 43 8.13 8.72 13.00
CA LYS A 43 9.48 8.43 13.51
C LYS A 43 10.49 8.07 12.41
N ARG A 44 10.01 7.68 11.23
CA ARG A 44 10.84 7.12 10.14
C ARG A 44 10.73 7.91 8.84
N ILE A 45 9.63 8.63 8.65
CA ILE A 45 9.37 9.42 7.45
C ILE A 45 9.47 10.90 7.83
N ARG A 46 10.43 11.61 7.24
CA ARG A 46 10.68 13.04 7.49
C ARG A 46 9.78 13.95 6.64
N SER A 47 8.56 13.53 6.39
CA SER A 47 7.59 14.21 5.52
C SER A 47 6.26 14.31 6.24
N SER A 48 5.45 15.28 5.83
CA SER A 48 4.05 15.31 6.23
C SER A 48 3.35 14.03 5.75
N LEU A 49 2.46 13.49 6.58
CA LEU A 49 1.66 12.30 6.29
C LEU A 49 0.19 12.67 6.38
N THR A 50 -0.56 12.42 5.32
CA THR A 50 -2.02 12.62 5.32
C THR A 50 -2.69 11.33 4.88
N PHE A 51 -3.57 10.78 5.71
CA PHE A 51 -4.33 9.60 5.36
C PHE A 51 -5.17 9.86 4.10
N ASP A 52 -5.10 8.96 3.12
CA ASP A 52 -5.74 9.10 1.81
C ASP A 52 -6.62 7.88 1.45
N GLY A 53 -6.75 6.95 2.38
CA GLY A 53 -7.62 5.79 2.25
C GLY A 53 -6.97 4.51 2.75
N PRO A 54 -7.71 3.40 2.71
CA PRO A 54 -9.03 3.24 2.11
C PRO A 54 -10.15 3.87 2.95
N THR A 55 -11.36 3.88 2.40
CA THR A 55 -12.57 4.25 3.15
C THR A 55 -12.89 3.21 4.23
N LEU A 56 -13.69 3.57 5.23
CA LEU A 56 -14.09 2.63 6.30
C LEU A 56 -14.76 1.36 5.75
N PRO A 57 -15.73 1.42 4.80
CA PRO A 57 -16.33 0.20 4.25
C PRO A 57 -15.34 -0.70 3.51
N GLU A 58 -14.35 -0.11 2.83
CA GLU A 58 -13.28 -0.88 2.18
C GLU A 58 -12.37 -1.57 3.20
N CYS A 59 -12.07 -0.90 4.32
CA CYS A 59 -11.31 -1.48 5.43
C CYS A 59 -12.07 -2.63 6.09
N GLU A 60 -13.37 -2.45 6.38
CA GLU A 60 -14.24 -3.49 6.93
C GLU A 60 -14.25 -4.72 6.01
N MET A 61 -14.47 -4.51 4.71
CA MET A 61 -14.54 -5.59 3.75
C MET A 61 -13.21 -6.35 3.60
N THR A 62 -12.08 -5.63 3.52
CA THR A 62 -10.76 -6.25 3.38
C THR A 62 -10.35 -7.00 4.64
N LEU A 63 -10.68 -6.46 5.82
CA LEU A 63 -10.44 -7.12 7.09
C LEU A 63 -11.26 -8.40 7.24
N ILE A 64 -12.56 -8.36 6.94
CA ILE A 64 -13.44 -9.55 7.01
C ILE A 64 -12.97 -10.64 6.04
N LYS A 65 -12.66 -10.27 4.79
CA LYS A 65 -12.34 -11.26 3.74
C LYS A 65 -10.95 -11.86 3.90
N TYR A 66 -9.98 -11.04 4.29
CA TYR A 66 -8.57 -11.40 4.16
C TYR A 66 -7.78 -11.25 5.47
N GLY A 67 -8.36 -10.64 6.52
CA GLY A 67 -7.64 -10.40 7.78
C GLY A 67 -6.56 -9.33 7.64
N ILE A 68 -6.74 -8.34 6.76
CA ILE A 68 -5.73 -7.33 6.43
C ILE A 68 -6.30 -5.91 6.41
N LEU A 69 -5.41 -4.92 6.51
CA LEU A 69 -5.67 -3.52 6.21
C LEU A 69 -4.63 -3.01 5.21
N ASP A 70 -5.07 -2.46 4.07
CA ASP A 70 -4.20 -1.90 3.03
C ASP A 70 -4.26 -0.37 3.04
N LEU A 71 -3.46 0.25 3.90
CA LEU A 71 -3.53 1.70 4.16
C LEU A 71 -2.70 2.51 3.16
N ARG A 72 -3.18 3.71 2.84
CA ARG A 72 -2.54 4.69 1.96
C ARG A 72 -2.44 6.06 2.62
N PHE A 73 -1.23 6.60 2.62
CA PHE A 73 -0.94 7.96 3.06
C PHE A 73 -0.34 8.75 1.90
N LYS A 74 -0.77 10.00 1.72
CA LYS A 74 -0.04 10.97 0.91
C LYS A 74 1.20 11.44 1.67
N ILE A 75 2.28 11.63 0.92
CA ILE A 75 3.55 12.18 1.38
C ILE A 75 4.02 13.26 0.41
N ASP A 76 4.98 14.07 0.87
CA ASP A 76 5.65 15.06 0.05
C ASP A 76 6.47 14.36 -1.05
N GLN A 77 6.38 14.86 -2.29
CA GLN A 77 7.04 14.21 -3.44
C GLN A 77 8.56 14.10 -3.29
N GLU A 78 9.17 15.03 -2.55
CA GLU A 78 10.61 15.05 -2.28
C GLU A 78 11.09 13.83 -1.48
N THR A 79 10.16 13.08 -0.88
CA THR A 79 10.44 11.82 -0.18
C THR A 79 10.78 10.67 -1.14
N LEU A 80 10.41 10.76 -2.42
CA LEU A 80 10.77 9.76 -3.43
C LEU A 80 12.14 10.10 -4.01
N ASP A 81 13.11 9.21 -3.87
CA ASP A 81 14.42 9.43 -4.48
C ASP A 81 14.31 9.23 -6.01
N ARG A 82 15.13 9.99 -6.75
CA ARG A 82 15.32 9.77 -8.18
C ARG A 82 15.96 8.43 -8.47
N THR A 83 16.69 7.84 -7.53
CA THR A 83 17.28 6.49 -7.67
C THR A 83 16.30 5.34 -7.49
N ASP A 84 15.06 5.61 -7.06
CA ASP A 84 13.98 4.62 -6.94
C ASP A 84 13.36 4.24 -8.30
N GLU A 85 14.18 4.25 -9.37
CA GLU A 85 13.75 3.89 -10.71
C GLU A 85 13.37 2.41 -10.80
N VAL A 86 12.17 2.18 -11.33
CA VAL A 86 11.61 0.85 -11.48
C VAL A 86 12.23 0.20 -12.71
N THR A 87 12.94 -0.91 -12.52
CA THR A 87 13.44 -1.72 -13.62
C THR A 87 12.32 -2.61 -14.19
N ILE A 88 12.57 -3.23 -15.34
CA ILE A 88 11.63 -4.24 -15.86
C ILE A 88 11.50 -5.41 -14.88
N ASP A 89 12.58 -5.80 -14.22
CA ASP A 89 12.55 -6.87 -13.22
C ASP A 89 11.72 -6.45 -12.00
N THR A 90 11.80 -5.17 -11.59
CA THR A 90 10.92 -4.63 -10.56
C THR A 90 9.46 -4.73 -11.01
N LEU A 91 9.11 -4.32 -12.24
CA LEU A 91 7.75 -4.48 -12.75
C LEU A 91 7.29 -5.95 -12.73
N SER A 92 8.12 -6.88 -13.20
CA SER A 92 7.78 -8.30 -13.17
C SER A 92 7.59 -8.82 -11.74
N SER A 93 8.42 -8.38 -10.78
CA SER A 93 8.24 -8.72 -9.36
C SER A 93 6.96 -8.13 -8.74
N LEU A 94 6.42 -7.08 -9.34
CA LEU A 94 5.15 -6.46 -8.95
C LEU A 94 3.94 -7.08 -9.66
N GLY A 95 4.12 -8.18 -10.41
CA GLY A 95 3.03 -8.91 -11.05
C GLY A 95 2.70 -8.45 -12.48
N PHE A 96 3.49 -7.53 -13.06
CA PHE A 96 3.26 -7.11 -14.45
C PHE A 96 3.77 -8.15 -15.45
N SER A 97 2.83 -8.81 -16.15
CA SER A 97 3.09 -9.58 -17.37
C SER A 97 3.37 -8.64 -18.53
N ARG A 98 4.14 -9.07 -19.54
CA ARG A 98 4.40 -8.26 -20.76
C ARG A 98 3.18 -8.16 -21.68
N GLU A 99 2.18 -9.01 -21.48
CA GLU A 99 1.06 -9.22 -22.41
C GLU A 99 -0.23 -8.50 -21.98
N ASP A 100 -0.40 -8.18 -20.69
CA ASP A 100 -1.65 -7.67 -20.08
C ASP A 100 -1.54 -6.20 -19.63
N LEU A 101 -1.09 -5.30 -20.51
CA LEU A 101 -0.57 -4.01 -20.07
C LEU A 101 -1.36 -2.77 -20.51
N ASP A 102 -2.22 -2.81 -21.50
CA ASP A 102 -2.62 -1.55 -22.13
C ASP A 102 -3.53 -0.67 -21.26
N ASP A 103 -4.47 -1.24 -20.50
CA ASP A 103 -5.38 -0.47 -19.65
C ASP A 103 -4.77 -0.19 -18.26
N GLU A 104 -4.02 -1.15 -17.73
CA GLU A 104 -3.24 -1.05 -16.49
C GLU A 104 -2.17 0.05 -16.61
N LEU A 105 -1.42 0.07 -17.72
CA LEU A 105 -0.45 1.12 -18.01
C LEU A 105 -1.13 2.48 -18.17
N ARG A 106 -2.36 2.53 -18.70
CA ARG A 106 -3.11 3.79 -18.84
C ARG A 106 -3.41 4.40 -17.47
N SER A 107 -3.86 3.57 -16.52
CA SER A 107 -4.12 4.01 -15.14
C SER A 107 -2.85 4.53 -14.48
N LEU A 108 -1.75 3.74 -14.52
CA LEU A 108 -0.46 4.13 -13.94
C LEU A 108 0.07 5.44 -14.53
N ARG A 109 -0.03 5.61 -15.85
CA ARG A 109 0.39 6.86 -16.52
C ARG A 109 -0.43 8.06 -16.05
N SER A 110 -1.72 7.87 -15.82
CA SER A 110 -2.59 8.92 -15.29
C SER A 110 -2.17 9.31 -13.88
N GLU A 111 -1.85 8.34 -13.02
CA GLU A 111 -1.38 8.59 -11.65
C GLU A 111 -0.03 9.29 -11.61
N ILE A 112 0.95 8.81 -12.39
CA ILE A 112 2.28 9.42 -12.50
C ILE A 112 2.17 10.89 -12.92
N LYS A 113 1.30 11.21 -13.88
CA LYS A 113 1.07 12.58 -14.34
C LYS A 113 0.48 13.50 -13.28
N LYS A 114 -0.21 12.98 -12.27
CA LYS A 114 -0.78 13.78 -11.18
C LYS A 114 0.29 14.32 -10.24
N GLY A 115 1.54 13.83 -10.30
CA GLY A 115 2.63 14.34 -9.49
C GLY A 115 2.34 14.22 -7.99
N LYS A 116 1.86 13.05 -7.56
CA LYS A 116 1.65 12.74 -6.13
C LYS A 116 2.60 11.64 -5.69
N ALA A 117 2.84 11.56 -4.39
CA ALA A 117 3.61 10.51 -3.76
C ALA A 117 2.80 9.91 -2.61
N TYR A 118 2.99 8.62 -2.40
CA TYR A 118 2.23 7.86 -1.42
C TYR A 118 3.13 6.89 -0.68
N LEU A 119 2.82 6.70 0.60
CA LEU A 119 3.20 5.53 1.38
C LEU A 119 2.04 4.54 1.37
N ARG A 120 2.34 3.28 1.06
CA ARG A 120 1.42 2.15 1.18
C ARG A 120 1.88 1.23 2.30
N LEU A 121 0.93 0.73 3.08
CA LEU A 121 1.15 -0.20 4.18
C LEU A 121 0.22 -1.39 4.02
N PHE A 122 0.75 -2.60 4.10
CA PHE A 122 -0.01 -3.84 4.17
C PHE A 122 0.08 -4.36 5.59
N LEU A 123 -1.01 -4.27 6.34
CA LEU A 123 -1.08 -4.75 7.71
C LEU A 123 -1.85 -6.07 7.72
N ARG A 124 -1.33 -7.07 8.43
CA ARG A 124 -1.99 -8.36 8.65
C ARG A 124 -2.35 -8.51 10.12
N ASP A 125 -3.51 -9.09 10.40
CA ASP A 125 -3.88 -9.58 11.72
C ASP A 125 -2.77 -10.51 12.25
N ALA A 126 -2.11 -10.13 13.34
CA ALA A 126 -0.96 -10.86 13.88
C ALA A 126 -1.34 -12.26 14.40
N SER A 127 -2.60 -12.43 14.81
CA SER A 127 -3.13 -13.69 15.34
C SER A 127 -3.79 -14.58 14.29
N GLY A 128 -4.12 -14.03 13.11
CA GLY A 128 -4.91 -14.71 12.09
C GLY A 128 -6.31 -15.09 12.58
N SER A 129 -6.85 -14.34 13.55
CA SER A 129 -8.00 -14.74 14.36
C SER A 129 -9.35 -14.58 13.68
N LEU A 130 -9.47 -13.74 12.63
CA LEU A 130 -10.74 -13.61 11.92
C LEU A 130 -11.03 -14.90 11.15
N PRO A 131 -12.14 -15.61 11.48
CA PRO A 131 -12.55 -16.75 10.69
C PRO A 131 -13.00 -16.26 9.32
N GLN A 132 -12.42 -16.81 8.25
CA GLN A 132 -12.74 -16.51 6.84
C GLN A 132 -14.24 -16.68 6.47
N THR A 133 -15.06 -17.16 7.40
CA THR A 133 -16.49 -17.39 7.25
C THR A 133 -17.38 -16.36 7.95
N SER A 134 -16.81 -15.41 8.69
CA SER A 134 -17.61 -14.33 9.28
C SER A 134 -18.01 -13.32 8.20
N PHE A 135 -19.25 -12.82 8.26
CA PHE A 135 -19.70 -11.71 7.41
C PHE A 135 -19.57 -10.35 8.12
N GLU A 136 -19.15 -10.36 9.39
CA GLU A 136 -19.08 -9.19 10.26
C GLU A 136 -17.84 -9.26 11.16
N ILE A 137 -17.36 -8.10 11.60
CA ILE A 137 -16.27 -8.01 12.59
C ILE A 137 -16.92 -8.13 13.98
N PRO A 138 -16.50 -9.08 14.84
CA PRO A 138 -17.03 -9.17 16.20
C PRO A 138 -16.84 -7.86 16.97
N GLU A 139 -17.82 -7.48 17.80
CA GLU A 139 -17.71 -6.26 18.63
C GLU A 139 -16.49 -6.28 19.56
N THR A 140 -16.04 -7.47 19.95
CA THR A 140 -14.86 -7.68 20.81
C THR A 140 -13.55 -7.83 20.02
N TYR A 141 -13.56 -7.65 18.70
CA TYR A 141 -12.36 -7.82 17.90
C TYR A 141 -11.30 -6.77 18.23
N PHE A 142 -11.70 -5.50 18.39
CA PHE A 142 -10.79 -4.43 18.75
C PHE A 142 -10.77 -4.17 20.27
N PRO A 143 -9.65 -3.71 20.85
CA PRO A 143 -8.36 -3.43 20.19
C PRO A 143 -7.63 -4.71 19.76
N HIS A 144 -6.97 -4.67 18.60
CA HIS A 144 -6.32 -5.85 18.02
C HIS A 144 -4.93 -5.55 17.49
N GLU A 145 -4.02 -6.52 17.58
CA GLU A 145 -2.63 -6.36 17.10
C GLU A 145 -2.51 -6.69 15.61
N PHE A 146 -1.84 -5.80 14.88
CA PHE A 146 -1.49 -5.96 13.48
C PHE A 146 0.01 -5.86 13.29
N VAL A 147 0.53 -6.61 12.32
CA VAL A 147 1.92 -6.51 11.85
C VAL A 147 1.95 -5.86 10.46
N ILE A 148 2.87 -4.92 10.24
CA ILE A 148 3.15 -4.38 8.92
C ILE A 148 3.94 -5.44 8.15
N GLU A 149 3.28 -6.16 7.25
CA GLU A 149 3.88 -7.22 6.43
C GLU A 149 4.61 -6.65 5.21
N ASP A 150 4.11 -5.54 4.66
CA ASP A 150 4.77 -4.85 3.55
C ASP A 150 4.56 -3.34 3.63
N ALA A 151 5.50 -2.59 3.07
CA ALA A 151 5.41 -1.15 2.92
C ALA A 151 6.16 -0.68 1.68
N CYS A 152 5.64 0.32 0.98
CA CYS A 152 6.39 1.00 -0.07
C CYS A 152 6.09 2.49 -0.17
N LEU A 153 7.03 3.21 -0.77
CA LEU A 153 6.84 4.54 -1.32
C LEU A 153 6.59 4.42 -2.84
N THR A 154 5.59 5.12 -3.37
CA THR A 154 5.27 5.09 -4.81
C THR A 154 4.62 6.39 -5.27
N ASN A 155 4.82 6.75 -6.54
CA ASN A 155 4.06 7.83 -7.20
C ASN A 155 2.82 7.34 -7.98
N ALA A 156 2.59 6.03 -8.00
CA ALA A 156 1.43 5.41 -8.65
C ALA A 156 0.86 4.33 -7.71
N PRO A 157 -0.11 4.67 -6.84
CA PRO A 157 -0.59 3.75 -5.81
C PRO A 157 -1.23 2.50 -6.41
N SER A 158 -1.76 2.54 -7.64
CA SER A 158 -2.30 1.35 -8.30
C SER A 158 -1.24 0.26 -8.55
N VAL A 159 0.06 0.62 -8.60
CA VAL A 159 1.15 -0.38 -8.72
C VAL A 159 1.14 -1.40 -7.58
N TRP A 160 0.70 -0.98 -6.39
CA TRP A 160 0.58 -1.81 -5.20
C TRP A 160 -0.47 -2.90 -5.35
N VAL A 161 -1.55 -2.59 -6.07
CA VAL A 161 -2.66 -3.53 -6.29
C VAL A 161 -2.20 -4.71 -7.13
N PHE A 162 -1.22 -4.55 -8.02
CA PHE A 162 -0.68 -5.68 -8.79
C PHE A 162 0.19 -6.60 -7.94
N LYS A 163 0.92 -6.04 -6.98
CA LYS A 163 1.77 -6.80 -6.05
C LYS A 163 0.95 -7.59 -5.04
N HIS A 164 -0.10 -6.97 -4.51
CA HIS A 164 -0.95 -7.54 -3.47
C HIS A 164 -2.35 -7.82 -3.97
N PHE A 165 -2.54 -8.07 -5.28
CA PHE A 165 -3.85 -8.34 -5.88
C PHE A 165 -4.42 -9.51 -5.11
N TYR A 166 -5.35 -9.20 -4.19
CA TYR A 166 -5.51 -9.98 -2.96
C TYR A 166 -5.62 -11.47 -3.30
N LEU A 167 -4.57 -12.22 -2.94
CA LEU A 167 -4.45 -13.69 -3.03
C LEU A 167 -5.72 -14.37 -2.50
#